data_AF-A0A538KEZ3-F1
#
_entry.id   AF-A0A538KEZ3-F1
#
_cell.length_a   1.000
_cell.length_b   1.000
_cell.length_c   1.000
_cell.angle_alpha   90.00
_cell.angle_beta   90.00
_cell.angle_gamma   90.00
#
_symmetry.space_group_name_H-M   'P 1'
#
loop_
_entity.id
_entity.type
_entity.pdbx_description
1 polymer ?
#
loop_
_entity_poly.entity_id
_entity_poly.type
_entity_poly.pdbx_seq_one_letter_code
_entity_poly.pdbx_strand_id
1 'polypeptide(L)'
;MHVEPLPSRDWLPHLFAARPRAQQAVLVGAIPLAFGVLCGWVAGVSELLYTILTVPVALSATVFAGFEHRGARDGALRGAVAGAVFGLGVVLARAVIGGDAKVNLPHPLIVLAVATSIAASLAAAAGGHWREAAERGRVFDHTAISRHEVIGMAAGALLVASMFLPWFTTSDTNPNSHLAGKSGGAGVNAWQVFHTFDILLVLVASVPFVLTWILARGHELSWKPGEWSVVNGAAGFVLILCNGVILGRPGDSVEIGLGIGYFVALLGAAGLIAAGYGRQAMYTQVRKPPGVL
;
A
#
# COMPACT_ATOMS: atom_id res chain seq x y z
N MET A 1 -21.18 22.43 29.88
CA MET A 1 -20.46 21.66 28.84
C MET A 1 -21.40 21.49 27.65
N HIS A 2 -21.24 22.31 26.61
CA HIS A 2 -21.92 22.07 25.35
C HIS A 2 -21.18 20.93 24.66
N VAL A 3 -21.76 19.74 24.70
CA VAL A 3 -21.32 18.63 23.87
C VAL A 3 -21.83 18.97 22.48
N GLU A 4 -20.92 19.31 21.56
CA GLU A 4 -21.30 19.43 20.15
C GLU A 4 -21.98 18.12 19.73
N PRO A 5 -23.17 18.18 19.11
CA PRO A 5 -23.78 16.99 18.57
C PRO A 5 -22.83 16.39 17.54
N LEU A 6 -22.55 15.09 17.69
CA LEU A 6 -21.75 14.36 16.72
C LEU A 6 -22.34 14.61 15.32
N PRO A 7 -21.50 14.84 14.29
CA PRO A 7 -21.97 15.11 12.93
C PRO A 7 -22.97 14.04 12.50
N SER A 8 -24.00 14.45 11.75
CA SER A 8 -25.08 13.52 11.38
C SER A 8 -24.49 12.33 10.63
N ARG A 9 -24.84 11.12 11.08
CA ARG A 9 -24.29 9.87 10.56
C ARG A 9 -25.06 9.38 9.32
N ASP A 10 -25.70 10.29 8.60
CA ASP A 10 -26.65 9.97 7.53
C ASP A 10 -25.96 9.35 6.31
N TRP A 11 -24.64 9.52 6.19
CA TRP A 11 -23.81 8.91 5.15
C TRP A 11 -23.52 7.41 5.39
N LEU A 12 -23.75 6.91 6.62
CA LEU A 12 -23.52 5.51 6.93
C LEU A 12 -24.62 4.64 6.30
N PRO A 13 -24.26 3.63 5.48
CA PRO A 13 -25.26 2.74 4.90
C PRO A 13 -26.05 2.01 5.99
N HIS A 14 -27.28 1.64 5.66
CA HIS A 14 -28.09 0.81 6.55
C HIS A 14 -27.45 -0.56 6.74
N LEU A 15 -27.65 -1.15 7.91
CA LEU A 15 -27.05 -2.43 8.24
C LEU A 15 -27.62 -3.54 7.37
N PHE A 16 -26.77 -4.50 7.01
CA PHE A 16 -27.17 -5.68 6.25
C PHE A 16 -28.32 -6.43 6.93
N ALA A 17 -28.28 -6.53 8.27
CA ALA A 17 -29.31 -7.18 9.08
C ALA A 17 -30.70 -6.50 8.99
N ALA A 18 -30.77 -5.24 8.59
CA ALA A 18 -32.03 -4.52 8.40
C ALA A 18 -32.72 -4.89 7.08
N ARG A 19 -32.03 -5.56 6.15
CA ARG A 19 -32.60 -5.98 4.86
C ARG A 19 -33.51 -7.21 5.05
N PRO A 20 -34.56 -7.39 4.22
CA PRO A 20 -35.36 -8.62 4.21
C PRO A 20 -34.51 -9.88 3.97
N ARG A 21 -34.90 -11.02 4.55
CA ARG A 21 -34.13 -12.28 4.46
C ARG A 21 -33.83 -12.74 3.03
N ALA A 22 -34.75 -12.52 2.10
CA ALA A 22 -34.54 -12.82 0.68
C ALA A 22 -33.38 -12.01 0.09
N GLN A 23 -33.31 -10.71 0.39
CA GLN A 23 -32.20 -9.86 -0.08
C GLN A 23 -30.87 -10.29 0.56
N GLN A 24 -30.89 -10.68 1.84
CA GLN A 24 -29.69 -11.18 2.51
C GLN A 24 -29.16 -12.46 1.84
N ALA A 25 -30.05 -13.41 1.54
CA ALA A 25 -29.68 -14.65 0.85
C ALA A 25 -29.11 -14.39 -0.56
N VAL A 26 -29.68 -13.44 -1.30
CA VAL A 26 -29.18 -13.06 -2.64
C VAL A 26 -27.77 -12.45 -2.56
N LEU A 27 -27.53 -11.53 -1.60
CA LEU A 27 -26.27 -10.79 -1.46
C LEU A 27 -25.12 -11.64 -0.88
N VAL A 28 -25.42 -12.69 -0.11
CA VAL A 28 -24.43 -13.59 0.49
C VAL A 28 -24.21 -14.84 -0.36
N GLY A 29 -25.26 -15.31 -1.04
CA GLY A 29 -25.25 -16.55 -1.80
C GLY A 29 -25.22 -16.33 -3.30
N ALA A 30 -26.35 -15.88 -3.86
CA ALA A 30 -26.57 -15.88 -5.31
C ALA A 30 -25.60 -14.99 -6.08
N ILE A 31 -25.37 -13.75 -5.62
CA ILE A 31 -24.45 -12.81 -6.28
C ILE A 31 -23.00 -13.32 -6.24
N PRO A 32 -22.43 -13.69 -5.07
CA PRO A 32 -21.09 -14.26 -5.01
C PRO A 32 -20.93 -15.52 -5.86
N LEU A 33 -21.93 -16.40 -5.87
CA LEU A 33 -21.89 -17.62 -6.68
C LEU A 33 -21.84 -17.30 -8.17
N ALA A 34 -22.73 -16.43 -8.66
CA ALA A 34 -22.78 -16.02 -10.06
C ALA A 34 -21.48 -15.32 -10.50
N PHE A 35 -20.94 -14.45 -9.64
CA PHE A 35 -19.67 -13.78 -9.91
C PHE A 35 -18.48 -14.75 -9.89
N GLY A 36 -18.51 -15.77 -9.01
CA GLY A 36 -17.54 -16.86 -9.01
C GLY A 36 -17.58 -17.68 -10.29
N VAL A 37 -18.78 -18.02 -10.78
CA VAL A 37 -18.96 -18.72 -12.06
C VAL A 37 -18.40 -17.90 -13.22
N LEU A 38 -18.69 -16.59 -13.26
CA LEU A 38 -18.11 -15.68 -14.25
C LEU A 38 -16.58 -15.69 -14.20
N CYS A 39 -15.98 -15.56 -13.01
CA CYS A 39 -14.53 -15.59 -12.85
C CYS A 39 -13.92 -16.93 -13.29
N GLY A 40 -14.56 -18.05 -12.97
CA GLY A 40 -14.11 -19.38 -13.39
C GLY A 40 -14.16 -19.58 -14.91
N TRP A 41 -15.15 -19.01 -15.59
CA TRP A 41 -15.17 -18.97 -17.05
C TRP A 41 -14.04 -18.08 -17.61
N VAL A 42 -13.90 -16.85 -17.09
CA VAL A 42 -12.89 -15.89 -17.53
C VAL A 42 -11.47 -16.41 -17.34
N ALA A 43 -11.21 -17.24 -16.32
CA ALA A 43 -9.92 -17.89 -16.09
C ALA A 43 -9.42 -18.73 -17.29
N GLY A 44 -10.33 -19.26 -18.13
CA GLY A 44 -9.97 -19.94 -19.38
C GLY A 44 -9.80 -18.99 -20.57
N VAL A 45 -10.29 -17.75 -20.46
CA VAL A 45 -10.30 -16.76 -21.56
C VAL A 45 -9.11 -15.81 -21.48
N SER A 46 -8.85 -15.22 -20.30
CA SER A 46 -7.83 -14.19 -20.10
C SER A 46 -7.35 -14.12 -18.64
N GLU A 47 -6.04 -14.29 -18.44
CA GLU A 47 -5.39 -14.12 -17.13
C GLU A 47 -5.53 -12.68 -16.62
N LEU A 48 -5.36 -11.68 -17.49
CA LEU A 48 -5.52 -10.28 -17.13
C LEU A 48 -6.93 -9.97 -16.63
N LEU A 49 -7.96 -10.40 -17.37
CA LEU A 49 -9.35 -10.12 -16.98
C LEU A 49 -9.73 -10.86 -15.69
N TYR A 50 -9.27 -12.10 -15.53
CA TYR A 50 -9.44 -12.85 -14.28
C TYR A 50 -8.81 -12.09 -13.10
N THR A 51 -7.60 -11.59 -13.27
CA THR A 51 -6.86 -10.87 -12.24
C THR A 51 -7.57 -9.57 -11.86
N ILE A 52 -8.08 -8.81 -12.85
CA ILE A 52 -8.86 -7.59 -12.61
C ILE A 52 -10.17 -7.90 -11.86
N LEU A 53 -10.90 -8.95 -12.25
CA LEU A 53 -12.15 -9.29 -11.59
C LEU A 53 -11.96 -9.79 -10.15
N THR A 54 -10.89 -10.55 -9.89
CA THR A 54 -10.67 -11.17 -8.58
C THR A 54 -9.92 -10.28 -7.61
N VAL A 55 -8.90 -9.54 -8.06
CA VAL A 55 -8.06 -8.74 -7.16
C VAL A 55 -8.71 -7.38 -6.88
N PRO A 56 -8.75 -6.39 -7.79
CA PRO A 56 -9.32 -5.09 -7.45
C PRO A 56 -10.84 -5.13 -7.29
N VAL A 57 -11.58 -5.86 -8.14
CA VAL A 57 -13.06 -5.80 -8.10
C VAL A 57 -13.64 -6.61 -6.94
N ALA A 58 -13.32 -7.92 -6.85
CA ALA A 58 -13.91 -8.76 -5.80
C ALA A 58 -13.48 -8.34 -4.39
N LEU A 59 -12.20 -8.00 -4.19
CA LEU A 59 -11.71 -7.58 -2.86
C LEU A 59 -12.36 -6.27 -2.44
N SER A 60 -12.42 -5.25 -3.31
CA SER A 60 -13.05 -3.97 -2.98
C SER A 60 -14.54 -4.14 -2.67
N ALA A 61 -15.28 -4.89 -3.49
CA ALA A 61 -16.69 -5.19 -3.24
C ALA A 61 -16.88 -5.90 -1.89
N THR A 62 -15.95 -6.78 -1.50
CA THR A 62 -16.00 -7.49 -0.22
C THR A 62 -15.70 -6.58 0.97
N VAL A 63 -14.78 -5.63 0.84
CA VAL A 63 -14.57 -4.58 1.84
C VAL A 63 -15.85 -3.78 2.05
N PHE A 64 -16.50 -3.33 0.97
CA PHE A 64 -17.77 -2.60 1.06
C PHE A 64 -18.92 -3.43 1.65
N ALA A 65 -19.00 -4.73 1.32
CA ALA A 65 -19.97 -5.63 1.96
C ALA A 65 -19.71 -5.79 3.47
N GLY A 66 -18.45 -5.82 3.88
CA GLY A 66 -18.05 -5.80 5.30
C GLY A 66 -18.47 -4.51 6.01
N PHE A 67 -18.46 -3.37 5.32
CA PHE A 67 -18.86 -2.07 5.87
C PHE A 67 -20.35 -1.98 6.26
N GLU A 68 -21.19 -2.91 5.79
CA GLU A 68 -22.59 -3.04 6.22
C GLU A 68 -22.77 -3.79 7.55
N HIS A 69 -21.68 -4.22 8.20
CA HIS A 69 -21.68 -4.99 9.45
C HIS A 69 -21.08 -4.21 10.63
N ARG A 70 -21.55 -4.51 11.84
CA ARG A 70 -21.04 -3.89 13.07
C ARG A 70 -19.77 -4.61 13.54
N GLY A 71 -18.62 -4.05 13.17
CA GLY A 71 -17.32 -4.52 13.65
C GLY A 71 -16.68 -5.62 12.80
N ALA A 72 -15.40 -5.84 13.07
CA ALA A 72 -14.54 -6.71 12.26
C ALA A 72 -15.02 -8.17 12.24
N ARG A 73 -15.53 -8.68 13.37
CA ARG A 73 -15.96 -10.08 13.51
C ARG A 73 -17.16 -10.42 12.62
N ASP A 74 -18.18 -9.56 12.62
CA ASP A 74 -19.39 -9.79 11.83
C ASP A 74 -19.10 -9.62 10.33
N GLY A 75 -18.25 -8.65 9.98
CA GLY A 75 -17.69 -8.53 8.65
C GLY A 75 -16.93 -9.80 8.23
N ALA A 76 -16.07 -10.34 9.09
CA ALA A 76 -15.30 -11.55 8.82
C ALA A 76 -16.20 -12.75 8.51
N LEU A 77 -17.23 -12.99 9.32
CA LEU A 77 -18.20 -14.08 9.09
C LEU A 77 -18.89 -13.95 7.72
N ARG A 78 -19.34 -12.74 7.39
CA ARG A 78 -19.92 -12.46 6.06
C ARG A 78 -18.90 -12.73 4.95
N GLY A 79 -17.68 -12.26 5.11
CA GLY A 79 -16.60 -12.47 4.15
C GLY A 79 -16.33 -13.95 3.91
N ALA A 80 -16.19 -14.74 4.99
CA ALA A 80 -15.94 -16.17 4.91
C ALA A 80 -17.05 -16.92 4.14
N VAL A 81 -18.31 -16.70 4.50
CA VAL A 81 -19.44 -17.40 3.85
C VAL A 81 -19.49 -17.10 2.35
N ALA A 82 -19.45 -15.83 1.97
CA ALA A 82 -19.52 -15.52 0.54
C ALA A 82 -18.24 -15.81 -0.22
N GLY A 83 -17.07 -15.74 0.42
CA GLY A 83 -15.80 -16.10 -0.18
C GLY A 83 -15.75 -17.60 -0.48
N ALA A 84 -16.32 -18.43 0.39
CA ALA A 84 -16.52 -19.85 0.13
C ALA A 84 -17.51 -20.09 -1.02
N VAL A 85 -18.65 -19.38 -1.04
CA VAL A 85 -19.65 -19.48 -2.13
C VAL A 85 -19.08 -19.00 -3.48
N PHE A 86 -18.31 -17.91 -3.49
CA PHE A 86 -17.60 -17.40 -4.65
C PHE A 86 -16.57 -18.43 -5.16
N GLY A 87 -15.74 -18.96 -4.27
CA GLY A 87 -14.75 -19.98 -4.60
C GLY A 87 -15.40 -21.25 -5.15
N LEU A 88 -16.52 -21.67 -4.56
CA LEU A 88 -17.34 -22.77 -5.09
C LEU A 88 -17.83 -22.47 -6.51
N GLY A 89 -18.29 -21.26 -6.79
CA GLY A 89 -18.70 -20.85 -8.15
C GLY A 89 -17.56 -20.98 -9.17
N VAL A 90 -16.34 -20.57 -8.80
CA VAL A 90 -15.15 -20.74 -9.65
C VAL A 90 -14.88 -22.22 -9.90
N VAL A 91 -14.88 -23.05 -8.85
CA VAL A 91 -14.66 -24.50 -8.96
C VAL A 91 -15.72 -25.15 -9.85
N LEU A 92 -16.99 -24.82 -9.67
CA LEU A 92 -18.09 -25.35 -10.48
C LEU A 92 -17.96 -24.97 -11.94
N ALA A 93 -17.65 -23.70 -12.24
CA ALA A 93 -17.45 -23.26 -13.62
C ALA A 93 -16.29 -24.00 -14.29
N ARG A 94 -15.16 -24.19 -13.60
CA ARG A 94 -14.02 -24.94 -14.13
C ARG A 94 -14.33 -26.42 -14.33
N ALA A 95 -15.10 -27.02 -13.42
CA ALA A 95 -15.53 -28.42 -13.52
C ALA A 95 -16.51 -28.65 -14.68
N VAL A 96 -17.40 -27.69 -14.96
CA VAL A 96 -18.44 -27.82 -16.02
C VAL A 96 -17.92 -27.42 -17.40
N ILE A 97 -17.16 -26.33 -17.50
CA ILE A 97 -16.76 -25.74 -18.79
C ILE A 97 -15.54 -26.47 -19.38
N GLY A 98 -14.71 -27.08 -18.55
CA GLY A 98 -13.50 -27.78 -18.99
C GLY A 98 -12.42 -26.87 -19.60
N GLY A 99 -11.41 -27.48 -20.22
CA GLY A 99 -10.28 -26.79 -20.86
C GLY A 99 -9.19 -26.33 -19.90
N ASP A 100 -8.02 -25.98 -20.42
CA ASP A 100 -6.90 -25.49 -19.60
C ASP A 100 -7.13 -24.06 -19.11
N ALA A 101 -6.79 -23.80 -17.84
CA ALA A 101 -6.83 -22.44 -17.32
C ALA A 101 -5.63 -21.68 -17.86
N LYS A 102 -5.85 -20.44 -18.34
CA LYS A 102 -4.75 -19.55 -18.71
C LYS A 102 -4.06 -18.95 -17.49
N VAL A 103 -4.74 -18.95 -16.36
CA VAL A 103 -4.21 -18.54 -15.06
C VAL A 103 -3.78 -19.76 -14.25
N ASN A 104 -2.70 -19.61 -13.49
CA ASN A 104 -2.21 -20.65 -12.59
C ASN A 104 -3.15 -20.78 -11.37
N LEU A 105 -4.06 -21.75 -11.42
CA LEU A 105 -4.98 -22.05 -10.32
C LEU A 105 -4.36 -23.07 -9.34
N PRO A 106 -4.59 -22.94 -8.02
CA PRO A 106 -4.16 -23.93 -7.04
C PRO A 106 -4.69 -25.33 -7.35
N HIS A 107 -3.83 -26.33 -7.20
CA HIS A 107 -4.19 -27.74 -7.29
C HIS A 107 -3.92 -28.43 -5.94
N PRO A 108 -4.92 -29.09 -5.32
CA PRO A 108 -6.29 -29.27 -5.79
C PRO A 108 -7.14 -27.99 -5.72
N LEU A 109 -8.11 -27.86 -6.64
CA LEU A 109 -8.98 -26.68 -6.81
C LEU A 109 -9.76 -26.28 -5.54
N ILE A 110 -10.00 -27.19 -4.60
CA ILE A 110 -10.65 -26.87 -3.33
C ILE A 110 -9.83 -25.90 -2.47
N VAL A 111 -8.50 -25.89 -2.63
CA VAL A 111 -7.61 -24.93 -1.96
C VAL A 111 -7.96 -23.50 -2.38
N LEU A 112 -8.42 -23.30 -3.63
CA LEU A 112 -8.88 -22.00 -4.09
C LEU A 112 -10.10 -21.53 -3.30
N ALA A 113 -11.08 -22.40 -3.05
CA ALA A 113 -12.28 -22.02 -2.28
C ALA A 113 -11.96 -21.66 -0.82
N VAL A 114 -11.00 -22.36 -0.22
CA VAL A 114 -10.50 -22.02 1.12
C VAL A 114 -9.76 -20.68 1.08
N ALA A 115 -8.88 -20.47 0.10
CA ALA A 115 -8.13 -19.23 -0.05
C ALA A 115 -9.05 -18.01 -0.28
N THR A 116 -10.07 -18.14 -1.13
CA THR A 116 -11.06 -17.07 -1.36
C THR A 116 -11.88 -16.79 -0.12
N SER A 117 -12.25 -17.82 0.66
CA SER A 117 -12.92 -17.64 1.96
C SER A 117 -12.06 -16.85 2.95
N ILE A 118 -10.77 -17.19 3.06
CA ILE A 118 -9.83 -16.49 3.95
C ILE A 118 -9.63 -15.05 3.51
N ALA A 119 -9.32 -14.82 2.22
CA ALA A 119 -9.11 -13.48 1.67
C ALA A 119 -10.35 -12.61 1.83
N ALA A 120 -11.54 -13.15 1.53
CA ALA A 120 -12.79 -12.43 1.69
C ALA A 120 -13.13 -12.15 3.16
N SER A 121 -12.84 -13.09 4.07
CA SER A 121 -12.98 -12.89 5.51
C SER A 121 -12.14 -11.70 5.99
N LEU A 122 -10.86 -11.63 5.60
CA LEU A 122 -9.98 -10.54 5.99
C LEU A 122 -10.43 -9.19 5.38
N ALA A 123 -10.79 -9.18 4.09
CA ALA A 123 -11.29 -7.98 3.42
C ALA A 123 -12.58 -7.44 4.06
N ALA A 124 -13.56 -8.32 4.32
CA ALA A 124 -14.80 -7.91 4.96
C ALA A 124 -14.61 -7.53 6.44
N ALA A 125 -13.65 -8.15 7.14
CA ALA A 125 -13.25 -7.73 8.49
C ALA A 125 -12.72 -6.30 8.49
N ALA A 126 -11.89 -5.93 7.49
CA ALA A 126 -11.42 -4.56 7.32
C ALA A 126 -12.58 -3.58 7.09
N GLY A 127 -13.58 -3.96 6.28
CA GLY A 127 -14.82 -3.20 6.09
C GLY A 127 -15.61 -3.00 7.39
N GLY A 128 -15.83 -4.07 8.15
CA GLY A 128 -16.56 -4.00 9.43
C GLY A 128 -15.80 -3.20 10.49
N HIS A 129 -14.47 -3.30 10.52
CA HIS A 129 -13.63 -2.44 11.35
C HIS A 129 -13.73 -0.97 10.95
N TRP A 130 -13.74 -0.68 9.64
CA TRP A 130 -13.92 0.68 9.15
C TRP A 130 -15.28 1.25 9.56
N ARG A 131 -16.35 0.45 9.49
CA ARG A 131 -17.68 0.83 9.98
C ARG A 131 -17.66 1.18 11.47
N GLU A 132 -17.05 0.33 12.28
CA GLU A 132 -16.92 0.55 13.73
C GLU A 132 -16.08 1.79 14.06
N ALA A 133 -15.04 2.08 13.27
CA ALA A 133 -14.27 3.32 13.40
C ALA A 133 -15.12 4.54 13.02
N ALA A 134 -15.93 4.44 11.96
CA ALA A 134 -16.83 5.50 11.53
C ALA A 134 -17.95 5.79 12.52
N GLU A 135 -18.55 4.76 13.09
CA GLU A 135 -19.53 4.90 14.17
C GLU A 135 -18.91 5.56 15.41
N ARG A 136 -17.63 5.31 15.70
CA ARG A 136 -16.88 5.95 16.80
C ARG A 136 -16.34 7.36 16.47
N GLY A 137 -16.59 7.89 15.27
CA GLY A 137 -16.07 9.21 14.85
C GLY A 137 -14.55 9.24 14.59
N ARG A 138 -13.92 8.08 14.41
CA ARG A 138 -12.45 7.92 14.24
C ARG A 138 -12.04 7.66 12.79
N VAL A 139 -12.77 8.20 11.81
CA VAL A 139 -12.49 7.87 10.40
C VAL A 139 -11.15 8.47 9.97
N PHE A 140 -11.00 9.77 10.17
CA PHE A 140 -9.82 10.53 9.77
C PHE A 140 -9.90 11.93 10.39
N ASP A 141 -8.89 12.34 11.15
CA ASP A 141 -8.75 13.71 11.65
C ASP A 141 -7.82 14.50 10.71
N HIS A 142 -8.42 15.30 9.85
CA HIS A 142 -7.69 16.17 8.92
C HIS A 142 -6.89 17.27 9.66
N THR A 143 -7.28 17.63 10.89
CA THR A 143 -6.58 18.66 11.67
C THR A 143 -5.26 18.15 12.25
N ALA A 144 -5.07 16.83 12.31
CA ALA A 144 -3.81 16.21 12.71
C ALA A 144 -2.69 16.37 11.67
N ILE A 145 -3.00 16.75 10.42
CA ILE A 145 -2.00 16.94 9.36
C ILE A 145 -1.31 18.29 9.55
N SER A 146 -0.14 18.26 10.19
CA SER A 146 0.68 19.45 10.38
C SER A 146 1.49 19.84 9.12
N ARG A 147 2.05 21.06 9.10
CA ARG A 147 2.97 21.49 8.02
C ARG A 147 4.15 20.53 7.85
N HIS A 148 4.65 19.95 8.94
CA HIS A 148 5.78 19.02 8.90
C HIS A 148 5.40 17.66 8.29
N GLU A 149 4.13 17.25 8.39
CA GLU A 149 3.62 16.09 7.66
C GLU A 149 3.66 16.34 6.15
N VAL A 150 3.18 17.50 5.72
CA VAL A 150 3.18 17.90 4.30
C VAL A 150 4.60 18.01 3.76
N ILE A 151 5.52 18.65 4.49
CA ILE A 151 6.93 18.77 4.09
C ILE A 151 7.55 17.37 3.98
N GLY A 152 7.28 16.47 4.92
CA GLY A 152 7.77 15.09 4.88
C GLY A 152 7.25 14.32 3.66
N MET A 153 5.94 14.40 3.38
CA MET A 153 5.36 13.76 2.19
C MET A 153 5.91 14.34 0.89
N ALA A 154 6.07 15.67 0.80
CA ALA A 154 6.66 16.34 -0.35
C ALA A 154 8.11 15.92 -0.57
N ALA A 155 8.91 15.82 0.51
CA ALA A 155 10.29 15.34 0.44
C ALA A 155 10.38 13.86 0.01
N GLY A 156 9.48 13.00 0.49
CA GLY A 156 9.38 11.62 0.04
C GLY A 156 8.98 11.50 -1.43
N ALA A 157 7.99 12.28 -1.87
CA ALA A 157 7.60 12.36 -3.28
C ALA A 157 8.74 12.87 -4.16
N LEU A 158 9.48 13.89 -3.71
CA LEU A 158 10.65 14.41 -4.41
C LEU A 158 11.74 13.34 -4.54
N LEU A 159 11.99 12.56 -3.49
CA LEU A 159 12.94 11.45 -3.53
C LEU A 159 12.53 10.39 -4.57
N VAL A 160 11.26 9.97 -4.58
CA VAL A 160 10.77 9.01 -5.59
C VAL A 160 10.85 9.60 -7.00
N ALA A 161 10.43 10.85 -7.20
CA ALA A 161 10.52 11.53 -8.49
C ALA A 161 11.96 11.62 -9.00
N SER A 162 12.91 11.87 -8.09
CA SER A 162 14.33 11.94 -8.42
C SER A 162 14.86 10.64 -9.05
N MET A 163 14.31 9.48 -8.66
CA MET A 163 14.75 8.17 -9.14
C MET A 163 14.44 7.93 -10.62
N PHE A 164 13.53 8.71 -11.20
CA PHE A 164 13.21 8.67 -12.63
C PHE A 164 14.11 9.59 -13.47
N LEU A 165 14.81 10.54 -12.83
CA LEU A 165 15.77 11.41 -13.47
C LEU A 165 17.11 10.68 -13.67
N PRO A 166 17.97 11.14 -14.60
CA PRO A 166 19.33 10.61 -14.73
C PRO A 166 20.13 10.82 -13.43
N TRP A 167 20.55 9.73 -12.81
CA TRP A 167 21.43 9.72 -11.64
C TRP A 167 22.89 9.65 -12.03
N PHE A 168 23.17 8.95 -13.12
CA PHE A 168 24.51 8.76 -13.63
C PHE A 168 24.54 9.02 -15.14
N THR A 169 25.66 9.53 -15.64
CA THR A 169 25.86 9.80 -17.07
C THR A 169 27.13 9.09 -17.53
N THR A 170 27.09 8.49 -18.71
CA THR A 170 28.31 7.95 -19.35
C THR A 170 29.07 9.06 -20.06
N SER A 171 30.36 8.87 -20.32
CA SER A 171 31.16 9.81 -21.12
C SER A 171 30.82 9.65 -22.61
N ASP A 172 30.81 10.74 -23.34
CA ASP A 172 30.61 10.82 -24.79
C ASP A 172 31.92 10.55 -25.58
N THR A 173 33.07 10.70 -24.92
CA THR A 173 34.40 10.58 -25.53
C THR A 173 35.07 9.24 -25.22
N ASN A 174 34.70 8.57 -24.14
CA ASN A 174 35.33 7.32 -23.69
C ASN A 174 34.45 6.09 -24.01
N PRO A 175 34.86 5.22 -24.96
CA PRO A 175 34.11 4.01 -25.33
C PRO A 175 33.97 3.00 -24.19
N ASN A 176 34.87 3.04 -23.20
CA ASN A 176 34.83 2.15 -22.04
C ASN A 176 33.90 2.67 -20.92
N SER A 177 33.27 3.83 -21.10
CA SER A 177 32.27 4.37 -20.17
C SER A 177 30.90 3.77 -20.50
N HIS A 178 30.54 2.70 -19.81
CA HIS A 178 29.29 1.97 -20.03
C HIS A 178 28.61 1.64 -18.71
N LEU A 179 27.31 1.87 -18.62
CA LEU A 179 26.53 1.60 -17.42
C LEU A 179 25.12 1.13 -17.78
N ALA A 180 24.68 0.03 -17.18
CA ALA A 180 23.38 -0.60 -17.46
C ALA A 180 23.10 -0.80 -18.97
N GLY A 181 24.15 -1.18 -19.72
CA GLY A 181 24.07 -1.40 -21.17
C GLY A 181 24.00 -0.13 -22.04
N LYS A 182 24.19 1.06 -21.45
CA LYS A 182 24.23 2.34 -22.18
C LYS A 182 25.65 2.93 -22.20
N SER A 183 25.98 3.71 -23.23
CA SER A 183 27.25 4.44 -23.40
C SER A 183 27.04 5.73 -24.21
N GLY A 184 28.10 6.52 -24.40
CA GLY A 184 28.11 7.66 -25.33
C GLY A 184 27.33 8.88 -24.84
N GLY A 185 27.54 9.31 -23.58
CA GLY A 185 26.84 10.48 -23.02
C GLY A 185 25.45 10.17 -22.45
N ALA A 186 25.00 8.92 -22.51
CA ALA A 186 23.65 8.54 -22.09
C ALA A 186 23.45 8.67 -20.58
N GLY A 187 22.29 9.19 -20.18
CA GLY A 187 21.81 9.23 -18.81
C GLY A 187 21.11 7.94 -18.38
N VAL A 188 21.42 7.49 -17.17
CA VAL A 188 20.85 6.27 -16.56
C VAL A 188 20.21 6.65 -15.23
N ASN A 189 18.98 6.18 -15.00
CA ASN A 189 18.22 6.48 -13.79
C ASN A 189 18.43 5.41 -12.70
N ALA A 190 17.91 5.63 -11.49
CA ALA A 190 18.17 4.75 -10.35
C ALA A 190 17.63 3.32 -10.58
N TRP A 191 16.45 3.19 -11.18
CA TRP A 191 15.79 1.92 -11.49
C TRP A 191 16.55 1.06 -12.51
N GLN A 192 17.33 1.69 -13.39
CA GLN A 192 18.14 1.00 -14.39
C GLN A 192 19.48 0.53 -13.82
N VAL A 193 19.99 1.23 -12.81
CA VAL A 193 21.31 0.97 -12.22
C VAL A 193 21.22 0.00 -11.06
N PHE A 194 20.16 0.10 -10.26
CA PHE A 194 20.01 -0.67 -9.04
C PHE A 194 18.78 -1.60 -9.08
N HIS A 195 18.85 -2.70 -8.34
CA HIS A 195 17.76 -3.68 -8.21
C HIS A 195 17.20 -3.78 -6.77
N THR A 196 18.04 -3.55 -5.76
CA THR A 196 17.61 -3.58 -4.34
C THR A 196 17.56 -2.18 -3.75
N PHE A 197 18.50 -1.32 -4.14
CA PHE A 197 18.66 0.01 -3.57
C PHE A 197 17.51 0.97 -3.91
N ASP A 198 16.98 0.85 -5.13
CA ASP A 198 15.76 1.50 -5.58
C ASP A 198 14.55 1.17 -4.69
N ILE A 199 14.34 -0.11 -4.37
CA ILE A 199 13.26 -0.54 -3.46
C ILE A 199 13.49 0.03 -2.06
N LEU A 200 14.73 0.01 -1.54
CA LEU A 200 15.06 0.59 -0.24
C LEU A 200 14.74 2.09 -0.20
N LEU A 201 15.03 2.84 -1.26
CA LEU A 201 14.71 4.27 -1.32
C LEU A 201 13.20 4.54 -1.38
N VAL A 202 12.43 3.69 -2.06
CA VAL A 202 10.95 3.78 -2.04
C VAL A 202 10.42 3.50 -0.64
N LEU A 203 10.94 2.48 0.05
CA LEU A 203 10.57 2.22 1.45
C LEU A 203 10.91 3.43 2.33
N VAL A 204 12.10 4.01 2.16
CA VAL A 204 12.51 5.22 2.88
C VAL A 204 11.52 6.37 2.63
N ALA A 205 11.18 6.60 1.36
CA ALA A 205 10.27 7.67 0.95
C ALA A 205 8.81 7.45 1.40
N SER A 206 8.40 6.20 1.64
CA SER A 206 7.04 5.87 2.07
C SER A 206 6.73 6.20 3.53
N VAL A 207 7.76 6.25 4.38
CA VAL A 207 7.63 6.49 5.84
C VAL A 207 6.79 7.72 6.20
N PRO A 208 7.02 8.93 5.63
CA PRO A 208 6.18 10.09 5.94
C PRO A 208 4.70 9.87 5.60
N PHE A 209 4.37 9.18 4.51
CA PHE A 209 2.98 8.92 4.13
C PHE A 209 2.30 7.98 5.12
N VAL A 210 2.98 6.90 5.51
CA VAL A 210 2.49 5.96 6.51
C VAL A 210 2.34 6.64 7.86
N LEU A 211 3.31 7.47 8.27
CA LEU A 211 3.23 8.21 9.53
C LEU A 211 2.07 9.20 9.54
N THR A 212 1.92 10.02 8.49
CA THR A 212 0.79 10.95 8.36
C THR A 212 -0.54 10.21 8.41
N TRP A 213 -0.64 9.05 7.76
CA TRP A 213 -1.83 8.19 7.82
C TRP A 213 -2.14 7.70 9.24
N ILE A 214 -1.13 7.18 9.96
CA ILE A 214 -1.27 6.69 11.34
C ILE A 214 -1.74 7.82 12.27
N LEU A 215 -1.14 9.01 12.15
CA LEU A 215 -1.49 10.19 12.94
C LEU A 215 -2.90 10.69 12.63
N ALA A 216 -3.28 10.77 11.35
CA ALA A 216 -4.64 11.14 10.95
C ALA A 216 -5.70 10.13 11.42
N ARG A 217 -5.30 8.89 11.71
CA ARG A 217 -6.16 7.85 12.30
C ARG A 217 -6.21 7.88 13.83
N GLY A 218 -5.46 8.77 14.48
CA GLY A 218 -5.43 8.91 15.93
C GLY A 218 -4.84 7.71 16.66
N HIS A 219 -3.93 6.95 16.02
CA HIS A 219 -3.22 5.87 16.69
C HIS A 219 -2.17 6.43 17.65
N GLU A 220 -2.11 5.86 18.85
CA GLU A 220 -1.05 6.16 19.81
C GLU A 220 0.23 5.43 19.41
N LEU A 221 1.32 6.18 19.27
CA LEU A 221 2.65 5.63 19.00
C LEU A 221 3.38 5.41 20.32
N SER A 222 4.07 4.27 20.44
CA SER A 222 4.96 3.99 21.57
C SER A 222 6.25 4.82 21.54
N TRP A 223 6.55 5.47 20.42
CA TRP A 223 7.70 6.35 20.20
C TRP A 223 7.27 7.77 19.83
N LYS A 224 8.20 8.71 19.93
CA LYS A 224 7.94 10.10 19.55
C LYS A 224 7.69 10.20 18.03
N PRO A 225 6.59 10.84 17.60
CA PRO A 225 6.34 11.08 16.17
C PRO A 225 7.52 11.81 15.53
N GLY A 226 8.06 11.24 14.44
CA GLY A 226 9.19 11.78 13.69
C GLY A 226 10.58 11.24 14.06
N GLU A 227 10.75 10.52 15.17
CA GLU A 227 12.04 9.90 15.53
C GLU A 227 12.51 8.90 14.49
N TRP A 228 11.66 7.91 14.18
CA TRP A 228 11.91 6.94 13.12
C TRP A 228 12.04 7.58 11.73
N SER A 229 11.34 8.67 11.46
CA SER A 229 11.46 9.38 10.18
C SER A 229 12.83 10.05 10.01
N VAL A 230 13.42 10.58 11.09
CA VAL A 230 14.79 11.12 11.07
C VAL A 230 15.80 10.01 10.82
N VAL A 231 15.73 8.92 11.58
CA VAL A 231 16.64 7.77 11.44
C VAL A 231 16.60 7.22 10.02
N ASN A 232 15.39 7.00 9.50
CA ASN A 232 15.20 6.46 8.17
C ASN A 232 15.62 7.45 7.06
N GLY A 233 15.33 8.74 7.22
CA GLY A 233 15.82 9.78 6.31
C GLY A 233 17.35 9.87 6.29
N ALA A 234 18.00 9.76 7.45
CA ALA A 234 19.46 9.75 7.59
C ALA A 234 20.06 8.48 6.96
N ALA A 235 19.45 7.31 7.18
CA ALA A 235 19.86 6.07 6.52
C ALA A 235 19.78 6.21 5.00
N GLY A 236 18.67 6.72 4.46
CA GLY A 236 18.52 7.00 3.03
C GLY A 236 19.57 7.99 2.51
N PHE A 237 19.84 9.07 3.23
CA PHE A 237 20.85 10.06 2.86
C PHE A 237 22.26 9.44 2.78
N VAL A 238 22.65 8.66 3.80
CA VAL A 238 23.93 7.96 3.83
C VAL A 238 24.01 6.93 2.71
N LEU A 239 22.94 6.17 2.48
CA LEU A 239 22.84 5.20 1.40
C LEU A 239 23.08 5.83 0.02
N ILE A 240 22.49 7.01 -0.24
CA ILE A 240 22.70 7.77 -1.48
C ILE A 240 24.15 8.24 -1.58
N LEU A 241 24.71 8.83 -0.51
CA LEU A 241 26.12 9.26 -0.50
C LEU A 241 27.09 8.11 -0.75
N CYS A 242 26.83 6.95 -0.15
CA CYS A 242 27.64 5.74 -0.33
C CYS A 242 27.65 5.29 -1.79
N ASN A 243 26.50 5.25 -2.46
CA ASN A 243 26.38 4.73 -3.83
C ASN A 243 26.68 5.77 -4.93
N GLY A 244 27.44 6.82 -4.63
CA GLY A 244 27.87 7.79 -5.63
C GLY A 244 29.19 8.48 -5.31
N VAL A 245 29.40 8.86 -4.05
CA VAL A 245 30.60 9.62 -3.62
C VAL A 245 31.52 8.79 -2.74
N ILE A 246 31.01 8.10 -1.71
CA ILE A 246 31.87 7.48 -0.68
C ILE A 246 32.41 6.11 -1.11
N LEU A 247 31.55 5.19 -1.56
CA LEU A 247 31.97 3.85 -2.00
C LEU A 247 32.27 3.79 -3.50
N GLY A 248 32.19 4.93 -4.18
CA GLY A 248 32.35 5.04 -5.61
C GLY A 248 31.03 4.98 -6.38
N ARG A 249 31.14 5.13 -7.69
CA ARG A 249 30.01 5.12 -8.62
C ARG A 249 29.72 3.67 -9.02
N PRO A 250 28.45 3.33 -9.28
CA PRO A 250 28.08 1.96 -9.60
C PRO A 250 28.66 1.51 -10.94
N GLY A 251 28.95 0.21 -11.04
CA GLY A 251 29.59 -0.41 -12.21
C GLY A 251 31.11 -0.53 -12.08
N ASP A 252 31.71 -1.30 -12.98
CA ASP A 252 33.17 -1.49 -13.14
C ASP A 252 33.78 -0.56 -14.20
N SER A 253 32.95 0.28 -14.81
CA SER A 253 33.32 1.22 -15.86
C SER A 253 34.01 2.49 -15.33
N VAL A 254 34.88 3.06 -16.16
CA VAL A 254 35.61 4.31 -15.85
C VAL A 254 34.79 5.52 -16.31
N GLU A 255 34.97 6.67 -15.64
CA GLU A 255 34.47 7.97 -16.08
C GLU A 255 32.94 8.11 -16.12
N ILE A 256 32.25 7.60 -15.10
CA ILE A 256 30.81 7.81 -14.90
C ILE A 256 30.56 9.17 -14.23
N GLY A 257 29.70 10.04 -14.76
CA GLY A 257 29.32 11.32 -14.15
C GLY A 257 28.13 11.20 -13.18
N LEU A 258 27.95 12.20 -12.31
CA LEU A 258 26.74 12.35 -11.48
C LEU A 258 25.73 13.25 -12.18
N GLY A 259 24.53 12.73 -12.40
CA GLY A 259 23.41 13.46 -12.98
C GLY A 259 22.60 14.23 -11.94
N ILE A 260 21.68 15.07 -12.42
CA ILE A 260 20.84 15.92 -11.57
C ILE A 260 19.95 15.11 -10.61
N GLY A 261 19.49 13.92 -11.02
CA GLY A 261 18.65 13.06 -10.21
C GLY A 261 19.31 12.67 -8.88
N TYR A 262 20.63 12.48 -8.88
CA TYR A 262 21.40 12.17 -7.68
C TYR A 262 21.35 13.31 -6.64
N PHE A 263 21.53 14.55 -7.09
CA PHE A 263 21.48 15.71 -6.19
C PHE A 263 20.06 16.00 -5.69
N VAL A 264 19.06 15.81 -6.54
CA VAL A 264 17.64 15.92 -6.14
C VAL A 264 17.30 14.85 -5.10
N ALA A 265 17.85 13.63 -5.22
CA ALA A 265 17.68 12.58 -4.22
C ALA A 265 18.28 12.96 -2.86
N LEU A 266 19.49 13.54 -2.84
CA LEU A 266 20.11 14.06 -1.61
C LEU A 266 19.26 15.15 -0.96
N LEU A 267 18.69 16.07 -1.75
CA LEU A 267 17.77 17.10 -1.26
C LEU A 267 16.48 16.49 -0.70
N GLY A 268 15.90 15.49 -1.37
CA GLY A 268 14.74 14.75 -0.89
C GLY A 268 15.00 14.07 0.46
N ALA A 269 16.12 13.35 0.58
CA ALA A 269 16.52 12.71 1.83
C ALA A 269 16.82 13.71 2.95
N ALA A 270 17.48 14.84 2.66
CA ALA A 270 17.67 15.92 3.63
C ALA A 270 16.34 16.54 4.08
N GLY A 271 15.38 16.70 3.15
CA GLY A 271 14.03 17.14 3.45
C GLY A 271 13.27 16.19 4.39
N LEU A 272 13.45 14.87 4.24
CA LEU A 272 12.89 13.87 5.15
C LEU A 272 13.43 14.03 6.57
N ILE A 273 14.73 14.27 6.72
CA ILE A 273 15.38 14.51 8.01
C ILE A 273 14.83 15.79 8.65
N ALA A 274 14.78 16.90 7.90
CA ALA A 274 14.26 18.17 8.38
C ALA A 274 12.79 18.08 8.82
N ALA A 275 11.95 17.39 8.04
CA ALA A 275 10.57 17.12 8.40
C ALA A 275 10.45 16.27 9.67
N GLY A 276 11.30 15.26 9.84
CA GLY A 276 11.37 14.42 11.03
C GLY A 276 11.67 15.24 12.30
N TYR A 277 12.66 16.13 12.26
CA TYR A 277 12.95 17.03 13.37
C TYR A 277 11.79 18.00 13.66
N GLY A 278 11.18 18.56 12.62
CA GLY A 278 10.01 19.44 12.79
C GLY A 278 8.82 18.76 13.47
N ARG A 279 8.61 17.46 13.21
CA ARG A 279 7.61 16.65 13.93
C ARG A 279 7.97 16.50 15.41
N GLN A 280 9.21 16.17 15.72
CA GLN A 280 9.65 16.00 17.11
C GLN A 280 9.49 17.29 17.94
N ALA A 281 9.73 18.45 17.34
CA ALA A 281 9.58 19.74 18.00
C ALA A 281 8.11 20.07 18.34
N MET A 282 7.14 19.57 17.56
CA MET A 282 5.71 19.77 17.79
C MET A 282 5.14 18.77 18.81
N TYR A 283 5.57 17.51 18.75
CA TYR A 283 5.05 16.43 19.60
C TYR A 283 5.99 16.19 20.80
N THR A 284 6.08 17.16 21.71
CA THR A 284 6.99 17.12 22.89
C THR A 284 6.46 16.30 24.07
N GLN A 285 5.15 15.98 24.09
CA GLN A 285 4.48 15.30 25.20
C GLN A 285 4.10 13.86 24.81
N VAL A 286 5.01 12.91 25.02
CA VAL A 286 4.69 11.47 25.10
C VAL A 286 5.28 10.92 26.38
N ARG A 287 4.46 10.23 27.18
CA ARG A 287 4.89 9.57 28.43
C ARG A 287 5.99 8.56 28.12
N LYS A 288 7.09 8.60 28.88
CA LYS A 288 8.09 7.53 28.86
C LYS A 288 7.40 6.19 29.16
N PRO A 289 7.80 5.09 28.50
CA PRO A 289 7.37 3.75 28.86
C PRO A 289 7.64 3.51 30.36
N PRO A 290 6.74 2.82 31.09
CA PRO A 290 7.02 2.49 32.49
C PRO A 290 8.32 1.70 32.58
N GLY A 291 9.32 2.22 33.29
CA GLY A 291 10.61 1.56 33.53
C GLY A 291 11.86 2.25 32.97
N VAL A 292 11.75 3.41 32.33
CA VAL A 292 12.92 4.24 31.94
C VAL A 292 12.86 5.60 32.64
N LEU A 293 13.86 5.86 33.49
CA LEU A 293 14.06 7.15 34.18
C LEU A 293 14.28 8.29 33.18
#